data_AF-A0A176K2P2-F1
#
_entry.id   AF-A0A176K2P2-F1
#
_cell.length_a   1.000
_cell.length_b   1.000
_cell.length_c   1.000
_cell.angle_alpha   90.00
_cell.angle_beta   90.00
_cell.angle_gamma   90.00
#
_symmetry.space_group_name_H-M   'P 1'
#
loop_
_entity.id
_entity.type
_entity.pdbx_description
1 polymer ?
#
loop_
_entity_poly.entity_id
_entity_poly.type
_entity_poly.pdbx_seq_one_letter_code
_entity_poly.pdbx_strand_id
1 'polypeptide(L)'
;MFPFLGFVTYAPVTSEPAPAAPTSSVGGLSGIFVWLIIMVALFYFMIIMPQRRREKQFKQMMSQLKVGDRIVTAGGILGKVINIKDNTIRVRTGNGSEIDVTRRSITAIIGKGENPNEVDVEKK
;
A
#
# COMPACT_ATOMS: atom_id res chain seq x y z
N MET A 1 -60.38 -49.40 9.30
CA MET A 1 -60.88 -48.01 9.31
C MET A 1 -59.98 -47.23 10.27
N PHE A 2 -59.12 -46.37 9.72
CA PHE A 2 -57.86 -45.89 10.29
C PHE A 2 -57.99 -45.09 11.62
N PRO A 3 -57.07 -45.28 12.59
CA PRO A 3 -56.87 -44.33 13.68
C PRO A 3 -55.67 -43.39 13.43
N PHE A 4 -55.92 -42.11 13.70
CA PHE A 4 -55.05 -41.09 14.29
C PHE A 4 -53.57 -40.91 13.87
N LEU A 5 -53.32 -39.71 13.33
CA LEU A 5 -52.18 -38.83 13.63
C LEU A 5 -50.79 -39.50 13.70
N GLY A 6 -50.10 -39.52 12.55
CA GLY A 6 -48.65 -39.61 12.49
C GLY A 6 -48.04 -38.34 13.08
N PHE A 7 -47.60 -38.47 14.34
CA PHE A 7 -46.77 -37.50 15.04
C PHE A 7 -45.47 -37.30 14.23
N VAL A 8 -45.24 -36.06 13.79
CA VAL A 8 -44.00 -35.62 13.16
C VAL A 8 -42.85 -35.94 14.11
N THR A 9 -42.08 -36.98 13.77
CA THR A 9 -40.88 -37.33 14.51
C THR A 9 -39.75 -36.38 14.15
N TYR A 10 -39.17 -35.86 15.21
CA TYR A 10 -38.07 -34.93 15.31
C TYR A 10 -36.82 -35.48 14.63
N ALA A 11 -36.31 -34.77 13.62
CA ALA A 11 -34.95 -34.97 13.16
C ALA A 11 -33.98 -34.42 14.23
N PRO A 12 -32.99 -35.18 14.71
CA PRO A 12 -31.89 -34.57 15.44
C PRO A 12 -31.06 -33.77 14.44
N VAL A 13 -31.10 -32.45 14.58
CA VAL A 13 -30.06 -31.57 14.05
C VAL A 13 -28.79 -31.95 14.80
N THR A 14 -27.98 -32.83 14.23
CA THR A 14 -26.61 -33.03 14.68
C THR A 14 -25.87 -31.75 14.38
N SER A 15 -25.77 -30.91 15.41
CA SER A 15 -24.85 -29.80 15.48
C SER A 15 -23.45 -30.37 15.49
N GLU A 16 -22.85 -30.52 14.31
CA GLU A 16 -21.43 -30.73 14.19
C GLU A 16 -20.74 -29.42 14.63
N PRO A 17 -19.99 -29.41 15.74
CA PRO A 17 -19.25 -28.23 16.13
C PRO A 17 -18.17 -28.03 15.08
N ALA A 18 -18.32 -26.99 14.25
CA ALA A 18 -17.23 -26.47 13.45
C ALA A 18 -15.99 -26.33 14.34
N PRO A 19 -14.78 -26.67 13.86
CA PRO A 19 -13.57 -26.56 14.67
C PRO A 19 -13.40 -25.10 15.08
N ALA A 20 -13.76 -24.82 16.33
CA ALA A 20 -13.49 -23.55 16.97
C ALA A 20 -11.98 -23.35 16.91
N ALA A 21 -11.57 -22.31 16.19
CA ALA A 21 -10.21 -21.80 16.29
C ALA A 21 -9.89 -21.64 17.79
N PRO A 22 -8.67 -21.98 18.24
CA PRO A 22 -8.31 -21.88 19.64
C PRO A 22 -8.47 -20.43 20.10
N THR A 23 -9.57 -20.14 20.79
CA THR A 23 -9.74 -18.89 21.53
C THR A 23 -8.89 -19.04 22.78
N SER A 24 -7.60 -18.74 22.64
CA SER A 24 -6.64 -18.74 23.73
C SER A 24 -7.16 -17.82 24.82
N SER A 25 -7.52 -18.40 25.96
CA SER A 25 -7.93 -17.72 27.18
C SER A 25 -6.75 -16.95 27.76
N VAL A 26 -6.50 -15.75 27.23
CA VAL A 26 -5.52 -14.82 27.80
C VAL A 26 -6.08 -14.32 29.13
N GLY A 27 -5.59 -14.90 30.23
CA GLY A 27 -6.14 -14.77 31.57
C GLY A 27 -6.27 -13.33 32.08
N GLY A 28 -7.44 -13.03 32.66
CA GLY A 28 -7.71 -11.84 33.45
C GLY A 28 -7.73 -10.52 32.67
N LEU A 29 -8.28 -9.46 33.28
CA LEU A 29 -8.31 -8.12 32.68
C LEU A 29 -6.93 -7.62 32.23
N SER A 30 -5.84 -8.04 32.88
CA SER A 30 -4.46 -7.78 32.47
C SER A 30 -4.09 -8.44 31.14
N GLY A 31 -4.56 -9.67 30.90
CA GLY A 31 -4.40 -10.37 29.63
C GLY A 31 -5.09 -9.66 28.47
N ILE A 32 -6.26 -9.06 28.71
CA ILE A 32 -6.99 -8.28 27.71
C ILE A 32 -6.21 -7.01 27.33
N PHE A 33 -5.62 -6.29 28.29
CA PHE A 33 -4.78 -5.12 27.98
C PHE A 33 -3.53 -5.49 27.20
N VAL A 34 -2.86 -6.59 27.56
CA VAL A 34 -1.68 -7.10 26.83
C VAL A 34 -2.06 -7.50 25.40
N TRP A 35 -3.17 -8.22 25.22
CA TRP A 35 -3.69 -8.58 23.90
C TRP A 35 -4.04 -7.32 23.08
N LEU A 36 -4.72 -6.35 23.69
CA LEU A 36 -5.15 -5.10 23.03
C LEU A 36 -3.93 -4.31 22.53
N ILE A 37 -2.90 -4.19 23.37
CA ILE A 37 -1.65 -3.53 23.03
C ILE A 37 -0.93 -4.27 21.90
N ILE A 38 -0.91 -5.59 21.91
CA ILE A 38 -0.32 -6.41 20.84
C ILE A 38 -1.05 -6.19 19.52
N MET A 39 -2.38 -6.17 19.51
CA MET A 39 -3.13 -5.90 18.28
C MET A 39 -2.90 -4.49 17.76
N VAL A 40 -2.97 -3.48 18.63
CA VAL A 40 -2.73 -2.09 18.25
C VAL A 40 -1.30 -1.93 17.73
N ALA A 41 -0.32 -2.56 18.37
CA ALA A 41 1.07 -2.56 17.92
C ALA A 41 1.23 -3.21 16.55
N LEU A 42 0.58 -4.35 16.30
CA LEU A 42 0.65 -5.06 15.02
C LEU A 42 0.03 -4.24 13.87
N PHE A 43 -1.18 -3.69 14.08
CA PHE A 43 -1.83 -2.82 13.11
C PHE A 43 -1.04 -1.51 12.88
N TYR A 44 -0.49 -0.92 13.95
CA TYR A 44 0.34 0.28 13.85
C TYR A 44 1.63 0.01 13.07
N PHE A 45 2.31 -1.09 13.38
CA PHE A 45 3.56 -1.45 12.72
C PHE A 45 3.35 -1.75 11.23
N MET A 46 2.25 -2.43 10.90
CA MET A 46 1.87 -2.73 9.52
C MET A 46 1.50 -1.48 8.72
N ILE A 47 0.97 -0.41 9.33
CA ILE A 47 0.66 0.85 8.62
C ILE A 47 1.88 1.79 8.54
N ILE A 48 2.66 1.90 9.62
CA ILE A 48 3.75 2.90 9.72
C ILE A 48 4.96 2.52 8.86
N MET A 49 5.29 1.22 8.76
CA MET A 49 6.44 0.74 8.01
C MET A 49 6.31 0.87 6.48
N PRO A 50 5.19 0.50 5.83
CA PRO A 50 5.06 0.62 4.38
C PRO A 50 4.97 2.08 3.93
N GLN A 51 4.37 2.98 4.72
CA GLN A 51 4.28 4.38 4.36
C GLN A 51 5.65 5.06 4.34
N ARG A 52 6.46 4.85 5.38
CA ARG A 52 7.84 5.37 5.44
C ARG A 52 8.69 4.87 4.28
N ARG A 53 8.47 3.64 3.79
CA ARG A 53 9.17 3.13 2.60
C ARG A 53 8.75 3.88 1.32
N ARG A 54 7.46 4.14 1.12
CA ARG A 54 6.95 4.91 -0.04
C ARG A 54 7.44 6.36 -0.04
N GLU A 55 7.42 7.01 1.11
CA GLU A 55 7.91 8.40 1.25
C GLU A 55 9.42 8.51 0.97
N LYS A 56 10.21 7.54 1.46
CA LYS A 56 11.65 7.48 1.21
C LYS A 56 11.95 7.26 -0.27
N GLN A 57 11.28 6.31 -0.92
CA GLN A 57 11.43 6.04 -2.36
C GLN A 57 11.05 7.26 -3.20
N PHE A 58 9.95 7.93 -2.84
CA PHE A 58 9.53 9.15 -3.51
C PHE A 58 10.56 10.27 -3.34
N LYS A 59 11.06 10.49 -2.11
CA LYS A 59 12.09 11.50 -1.85
C LYS A 59 13.40 11.19 -2.59
N GLN A 60 13.79 9.92 -2.70
CA GLN A 60 14.96 9.49 -3.46
C GLN A 60 14.81 9.75 -4.96
N MET A 61 13.67 9.40 -5.55
CA MET A 61 13.37 9.73 -6.95
C MET A 61 13.42 11.24 -7.21
N MET A 62 12.88 12.04 -6.27
CA MET A 62 12.95 13.50 -6.35
C MET A 62 14.36 14.06 -6.25
N SER A 63 15.26 13.39 -5.53
CA SER A 63 16.68 13.79 -5.43
C SER A 63 17.50 13.46 -6.67
N GLN A 64 17.04 12.51 -7.49
CA GLN A 64 17.70 12.10 -8.73
C GLN A 64 17.35 13.02 -9.90
N LEU A 65 16.31 13.86 -9.78
CA LEU A 65 15.89 14.81 -10.80
C LEU A 65 16.93 15.92 -11.02
N LYS A 66 17.50 15.99 -12.23
CA LYS A 66 18.43 17.05 -12.62
C LYS A 66 17.88 17.89 -13.77
N VAL A 67 18.37 19.13 -13.86
CA VAL A 67 18.09 20.00 -15.00
C VAL A 67 18.71 19.36 -16.25
N GLY A 68 17.89 19.16 -17.27
CA GLY A 68 18.29 18.54 -18.53
C GLY A 68 17.84 17.09 -18.71
N ASP A 69 17.29 16.45 -17.68
CA ASP A 69 16.73 15.11 -17.82
C ASP A 69 15.41 15.14 -18.59
N ARG A 70 15.10 14.11 -19.38
CA ARG A 70 13.73 13.93 -19.85
C ARG A 70 12.94 13.23 -18.76
N ILE A 71 11.69 13.59 -18.61
CA ILE A 71 10.81 13.05 -17.59
C ILE A 71 9.47 12.69 -18.19
N VAL A 72 8.77 11.78 -17.52
CA VAL A 72 7.36 11.46 -17.77
C VAL A 72 6.56 11.96 -16.58
N THR A 73 5.62 12.84 -16.88
CA THR A 73 4.62 13.32 -15.93
C THR A 73 3.49 12.30 -15.81
N ALA A 74 2.74 12.29 -14.71
CA ALA A 74 1.59 11.41 -14.45
C ALA A 74 0.50 11.45 -15.55
N GLY A 75 0.45 12.50 -16.37
CA GLY A 75 -0.43 12.60 -17.55
C GLY A 75 0.16 12.02 -18.84
N GLY A 76 1.27 11.29 -18.79
CA GLY A 76 1.94 10.72 -19.97
C GLY A 76 2.72 11.74 -20.81
N ILE A 77 2.93 12.96 -20.30
CA ILE A 77 3.63 14.02 -21.03
C ILE A 77 5.13 13.78 -20.94
N LEU A 78 5.79 13.69 -22.11
CA LEU A 78 7.24 13.66 -22.22
C LEU A 78 7.79 15.07 -22.45
N GLY A 79 8.82 15.43 -21.70
CA GLY A 79 9.48 16.71 -21.84
C GLY A 79 10.83 16.74 -21.14
N LYS A 80 11.59 17.81 -21.38
CA LYS A 80 12.91 18.04 -20.78
C LYS A 80 12.80 19.05 -19.65
N VAL A 81 13.42 18.77 -18.50
CA VAL A 81 13.46 19.68 -17.36
C VAL A 81 14.37 20.87 -17.70
N ILE A 82 13.84 22.08 -17.66
CA ILE A 82 14.61 23.32 -17.90
C ILE A 82 14.94 24.07 -16.61
N ASN A 83 14.10 23.94 -15.58
CA ASN A 83 14.35 24.57 -14.29
C ASN A 83 13.62 23.81 -13.17
N ILE A 84 14.24 23.73 -12.00
CA ILE A 84 13.70 23.04 -10.82
C ILE A 84 13.55 24.08 -9.70
N LYS A 85 12.31 24.35 -9.27
CA LYS A 85 11.98 25.15 -8.07
C LYS A 85 11.41 24.25 -6.98
N ASP A 86 11.30 24.76 -5.75
CA ASP A 86 11.00 23.95 -4.55
C ASP A 86 9.68 23.18 -4.57
N ASN A 87 8.65 23.70 -5.22
CA ASN A 87 7.36 23.03 -5.32
C ASN A 87 7.01 22.61 -6.76
N THR A 88 7.66 23.26 -7.74
CA THR A 88 7.28 23.22 -9.15
C THR A 88 8.51 23.05 -10.02
N ILE A 89 8.38 22.27 -11.08
CA ILE A 89 9.42 22.03 -12.07
C ILE A 89 8.90 22.53 -13.41
N ARG A 90 9.73 23.32 -14.09
CA ARG A 90 9.42 23.78 -15.43
C ARG A 90 9.94 22.79 -16.45
N VAL A 91 9.04 22.30 -17.28
CA VAL A 91 9.29 21.27 -18.27
C VAL A 91 8.98 21.83 -19.64
N ARG A 92 9.88 21.61 -20.61
CA ARG A 92 9.65 21.95 -22.01
C ARG A 92 9.25 20.70 -22.79
N THR A 93 8.06 20.72 -23.36
CA THR A 93 7.58 19.67 -24.28
C THR A 93 8.04 19.97 -25.71
N GLY A 94 8.11 18.93 -26.56
CA GLY A 94 8.57 19.04 -27.95
C GLY A 94 7.87 20.10 -28.79
N ASN A 95 6.63 20.46 -28.44
CA ASN A 95 5.84 21.49 -29.12
C ASN A 95 6.23 22.93 -28.74
N GLY A 96 7.35 23.13 -28.04
CA GLY A 96 7.81 24.45 -27.60
C GLY A 96 7.07 25.02 -26.39
N SER A 97 6.02 24.34 -25.91
CA SER A 97 5.30 24.74 -24.70
C SER A 97 6.12 24.48 -23.45
N GLU A 98 6.26 25.52 -22.63
CA GLU A 98 6.76 25.42 -21.26
C GLU A 98 5.58 25.26 -20.31
N ILE A 99 5.62 24.19 -19.53
CA ILE A 99 4.60 23.90 -18.51
C ILE A 99 5.26 23.79 -17.15
N ASP A 100 4.62 24.41 -16.17
CA ASP A 100 5.00 24.33 -14.77
C ASP A 100 4.21 23.17 -14.13
N VAL A 101 4.93 22.15 -13.65
CA VAL A 101 4.36 20.91 -13.11
C VAL A 101 4.79 20.74 -11.66
N THR A 102 3.90 20.29 -10.80
CA THR A 102 4.24 19.99 -9.40
C THR A 102 5.26 18.85 -9.33
N ARG A 103 6.23 18.95 -8.41
CA ARG A 103 7.23 17.88 -8.18
C ARG A 103 6.60 16.51 -7.97
N ARG A 104 5.42 16.46 -7.33
CA ARG A 104 4.72 15.21 -7.02
C ARG A 104 4.13 14.48 -8.22
N SER A 105 4.02 15.15 -9.36
CA SER A 105 3.40 14.60 -10.56
C SER A 105 4.42 13.93 -11.49
N ILE A 106 5.70 13.82 -11.11
CA ILE A 106 6.72 13.15 -11.91
C ILE A 106 6.72 11.67 -11.59
N THR A 107 6.58 10.83 -12.63
CA THR A 107 6.43 9.38 -12.50
C THR A 107 7.70 8.63 -12.90
N ALA A 108 8.47 9.14 -13.87
CA ALA A 108 9.72 8.52 -14.29
C ALA A 108 10.69 9.54 -14.91
N ILE A 109 11.99 9.21 -14.88
CA ILE A 109 13.06 9.98 -15.53
C ILE A 109 13.59 9.13 -16.69
N ILE A 110 13.55 9.68 -17.90
CA ILE A 110 14.03 9.08 -19.16
C ILE A 110 15.23 9.90 -19.64
N GLY A 111 16.37 9.81 -18.95
CA GLY A 111 17.53 10.59 -19.38
C GLY A 111 18.76 10.36 -18.54
N LYS A 112 19.81 9.88 -19.21
CA LYS A 112 21.15 9.56 -18.72
C LYS A 112 21.19 8.33 -17.81
N GLY A 113 21.87 7.30 -18.33
CA GLY A 113 22.02 6.01 -17.69
C GLY A 113 22.63 6.11 -16.29
N GLU A 114 22.34 5.06 -15.52
CA GLU A 114 22.98 4.70 -14.25
C GLU A 114 22.54 5.55 -13.04
N ASN A 115 21.41 5.18 -12.46
CA ASN A 115 21.43 4.32 -11.28
C ASN A 115 20.18 3.44 -11.31
N PRO A 116 20.32 2.12 -11.52
CA PRO A 116 19.25 1.23 -11.18
C PRO A 116 19.08 1.42 -9.67
N ASN A 117 17.94 1.93 -9.21
CA ASN A 117 17.46 1.45 -7.93
C ASN A 117 17.05 -0.01 -8.19
N GLU A 118 18.09 -0.85 -8.23
CA GLU A 118 18.10 -2.18 -7.67
C GLU A 118 17.47 -2.03 -6.29
N VAL A 119 16.15 -2.11 -6.28
CA VAL A 119 15.45 -2.58 -5.12
C VAL A 119 15.81 -4.04 -5.11
N ASP A 120 16.77 -4.38 -4.25
CA ASP A 120 16.87 -5.67 -3.60
C ASP A 120 15.45 -6.10 -3.17
N VAL A 121 14.76 -6.74 -4.10
CA VAL A 121 13.72 -7.72 -3.83
C VAL A 121 14.21 -9.04 -4.41
N GLU A 122 15.45 -9.40 -4.07
CA GLU A 122 15.82 -10.80 -4.03
C GLU A 122 15.44 -11.34 -2.64
N LYS A 123 14.29 -12.03 -2.64
CA LYS A 123 14.14 -13.40 -2.10
C LYS A 123 14.40 -13.62 -0.60
N LYS A 124 13.31 -13.70 0.18
CA LYS A 124 12.81 -14.95 0.82
C LYS A 124 11.54 -14.69 1.61
#